data_AF-A0A8H7IFY9-F1
#
_entry.id   AF-A0A8H7IFY9-F1
#
_cell.length_a   1.000
_cell.length_b   1.000
_cell.length_c   1.000
_cell.angle_alpha   90.00
_cell.angle_beta   90.00
_cell.angle_gamma   90.00
#
_symmetry.space_group_name_H-M   'P 1'
#
loop_
_entity.id
_entity.type
_entity.pdbx_description
1 polymer ?
#
loop_
_entity_poly.entity_id
_entity_poly.type
_entity_poly.pdbx_seq_one_letter_code
_entity_poly.pdbx_strand_id
1 'polypeptide(L)'
;MRTRAQPPDVFVKDQPTDAIGAKEPIAVFLRRVATKDVKLIFWFVAEVDESSPHQKGTQIGSEDYETRFVDANQVLDVLTYACDREVVAKALDLYRTTYPSE
;
A
#
# COMPACT_ATOMS: atom_id res chain seq x y z
N MET A 1 7.42 7.01 -8.70
CA MET A 1 7.37 5.54 -8.46
C MET A 1 7.66 4.81 -9.76
N ARG A 2 8.39 3.70 -9.71
CA ARG A 2 8.53 2.81 -10.88
C ARG A 2 7.21 2.10 -11.18
N THR A 3 6.76 2.22 -12.42
CA THR A 3 5.52 1.62 -12.91
C THR A 3 5.76 0.97 -14.28
N ARG A 4 4.93 -0.02 -14.62
CA ARG A 4 4.81 -0.58 -15.97
C ARG A 4 3.64 0.02 -16.77
N ALA A 5 2.84 0.91 -16.18
CA ALA A 5 1.83 1.65 -16.92
C ALA A 5 2.50 2.55 -17.95
N GLN A 6 1.99 2.44 -19.17
CA GLN A 6 2.40 3.28 -20.27
C GLN A 6 1.71 4.65 -20.15
N PRO A 7 2.38 5.74 -20.53
CA PRO A 7 1.71 7.01 -20.74
C PRO A 7 0.58 6.86 -21.78
N PRO A 8 -0.52 7.65 -21.67
CA PRO A 8 -1.60 7.63 -22.65
C PRO A 8 -1.06 7.85 -24.07
N ASP A 9 -1.52 7.04 -25.02
CA ASP A 9 -1.20 7.16 -26.46
C ASP A 9 0.29 7.04 -26.82
N VAL A 10 1.13 6.48 -25.94
CA VAL A 10 2.55 6.24 -26.21
C VAL A 10 2.87 4.74 -26.22
N PHE A 11 3.28 4.22 -27.37
CA PHE A 11 3.81 2.86 -27.45
C PHE A 11 5.26 2.83 -26.95
N VAL A 12 5.45 2.33 -25.73
CA VAL A 12 6.78 2.11 -25.14
C VAL A 12 7.05 0.61 -25.00
N LYS A 13 8.32 0.22 -25.07
CA LYS A 13 8.73 -1.15 -24.74
C LYS A 13 8.27 -1.48 -23.32
N ASP A 14 7.75 -2.70 -23.08
CA ASP A 14 7.34 -3.13 -21.74
C ASP A 14 8.57 -3.21 -20.80
N GLN A 15 8.77 -2.14 -20.06
CA GLN A 15 9.78 -2.03 -19.03
C GLN A 15 9.28 -1.09 -17.93
N PRO A 16 9.68 -1.30 -16.67
CA PRO A 16 9.37 -0.35 -15.61
C PRO A 16 10.01 1.01 -15.92
N THR A 17 9.23 2.08 -15.82
CA THR A 17 9.65 3.48 -15.95
C THR A 17 9.25 4.27 -14.72
N ASP A 18 10.01 5.31 -14.39
CA ASP A 18 9.63 6.22 -13.32
C ASP A 18 8.49 7.15 -13.77
N ALA A 19 7.39 7.14 -13.02
CA ALA A 19 6.26 8.05 -13.21
C ALA A 19 6.06 8.92 -11.96
N ILE A 20 5.87 10.22 -12.20
CA ILE A 20 5.50 11.20 -11.18
C ILE A 20 3.99 11.14 -10.96
N GLY A 21 3.56 11.09 -9.70
CA GLY A 21 2.14 11.06 -9.36
C GLY A 21 1.40 9.77 -9.75
N ALA A 22 2.12 8.65 -9.91
CA ALA A 22 1.50 7.35 -10.16
C ALA A 22 0.54 6.97 -9.02
N LYS A 23 -0.69 6.57 -9.37
CA LYS A 23 -1.78 6.21 -8.43
C LYS A 23 -2.08 4.72 -8.42
N GLU A 24 -1.13 3.91 -8.86
CA GLU A 24 -1.28 2.47 -8.97
C GLU A 24 -1.00 1.77 -7.64
N PRO A 25 -1.50 0.54 -7.46
CA PRO A 25 -1.18 -0.25 -6.28
C PRO A 25 0.32 -0.55 -6.21
N ILE A 26 0.89 -0.49 -5.01
CA ILE A 26 2.29 -0.84 -4.75
C ILE A 26 2.49 -2.36 -4.59
N ALA A 27 1.42 -3.10 -4.32
CA ALA A 27 1.39 -4.55 -4.22
C ALA A 27 -0.01 -5.09 -4.51
N VAL A 28 -0.08 -6.30 -5.06
CA VAL A 28 -1.33 -7.05 -5.25
C VAL A 28 -1.17 -8.44 -4.66
N PHE A 29 -2.07 -8.79 -3.73
CA PHE A 29 -2.07 -10.10 -3.08
C PHE A 29 -3.26 -10.93 -3.53
N LEU A 30 -3.00 -12.20 -3.84
CA LEU A 30 -4.01 -13.22 -4.03
C LEU A 30 -3.97 -14.16 -2.82
N ARG A 31 -5.00 -14.10 -1.97
CA ARG A 31 -5.15 -14.98 -0.80
C ARG A 31 -6.28 -15.97 -1.05
N ARG A 32 -6.02 -17.27 -0.89
CA ARG A 32 -7.08 -18.28 -0.91
C ARG A 32 -7.80 -18.29 0.43
N VAL A 33 -9.11 -18.09 0.44
CA VAL A 33 -9.92 -18.00 1.67
C VAL A 33 -10.84 -19.21 1.86
N ALA A 34 -11.11 -19.97 0.79
CA ALA A 34 -11.74 -21.29 0.86
C ALA A 34 -11.35 -22.15 -0.35
N THR A 35 -11.91 -23.36 -0.47
CA THR A 35 -11.62 -24.27 -1.58
C THR A 35 -11.89 -23.66 -2.95
N LYS A 36 -12.90 -22.81 -3.08
CA LYS A 36 -13.27 -22.14 -4.35
C LYS A 36 -13.25 -20.62 -4.27
N ASP A 37 -12.81 -20.06 -3.15
CA ASP A 37 -12.86 -18.61 -2.90
C ASP A 37 -11.46 -18.03 -2.76
N VAL A 38 -11.23 -16.94 -3.46
CA VAL A 38 -10.00 -16.15 -3.39
C VAL A 38 -10.34 -14.70 -3.09
N LYS A 39 -9.50 -14.06 -2.28
CA LYS A 39 -9.51 -12.63 -2.02
C LYS A 39 -8.34 -12.01 -2.79
N LEU A 40 -8.66 -11.04 -3.65
CA LEU A 40 -7.68 -10.19 -4.30
C LEU A 40 -7.60 -8.88 -3.52
N ILE A 41 -6.39 -8.47 -3.12
CA ILE A 41 -6.16 -7.28 -2.30
C ILE A 41 -5.18 -6.38 -3.04
N PHE A 42 -5.57 -5.11 -3.22
CA PHE A 42 -4.74 -4.08 -3.82
C PHE A 42 -4.29 -3.12 -2.73
N TRP A 43 -2.98 -2.92 -2.62
CA TRP A 43 -2.40 -2.06 -1.60
C TRP A 43 -1.95 -0.73 -2.20
N PHE A 44 -2.33 0.36 -1.54
CA PHE A 44 -1.97 1.73 -1.91
C PHE A 44 -1.26 2.40 -0.74
N VAL A 45 -0.48 3.44 -1.04
CA VAL A 45 0.11 4.34 -0.03
C VAL A 45 -0.59 5.67 -0.15
N ALA A 46 -0.99 6.23 0.99
CA ALA A 46 -1.64 7.53 1.07
C ALA A 46 -0.97 8.37 2.17
N GLU A 47 -0.92 9.67 1.93
CA GLU A 47 -0.60 10.66 2.95
C GLU A 47 -1.87 11.03 3.69
N VAL A 48 -1.79 11.14 5.02
CA VAL A 48 -2.93 11.46 5.89
C VAL A 48 -2.52 12.55 6.88
N ASP A 49 -3.49 13.36 7.29
CA ASP A 49 -3.33 14.33 8.38
C ASP A 49 -3.61 13.64 9.72
N GLU A 50 -2.59 13.50 10.57
CA GLU A 50 -2.70 12.86 11.87
C GLU A 50 -3.62 13.61 12.85
N SER A 51 -3.86 14.90 12.60
CA SER A 51 -4.76 15.73 13.42
C SER A 51 -6.23 15.57 13.06
N SER A 52 -6.52 14.99 11.88
CA SER A 52 -7.89 14.78 11.42
C SER A 52 -8.59 13.69 12.25
N PRO A 53 -9.82 13.93 12.74
CA PRO A 53 -10.52 12.98 13.59
C PRO A 53 -10.87 11.70 12.83
N HIS A 54 -10.76 10.56 13.51
CA HIS A 54 -11.16 9.28 12.95
C HIS A 54 -12.65 9.26 12.57
N GLN A 55 -12.95 8.92 11.32
CA GLN A 55 -14.32 8.81 10.82
C GLN A 55 -14.93 7.46 11.20
N LYS A 56 -15.92 7.49 12.11
CA LYS A 56 -16.66 6.30 12.53
C LYS A 56 -17.64 5.82 11.46
N GLY A 57 -17.99 4.53 11.49
CA GLY A 57 -18.99 3.94 10.60
C GLY A 57 -18.48 3.59 9.20
N THR A 58 -17.16 3.57 9.02
CA THR A 58 -16.48 3.22 7.76
C THR A 58 -16.14 1.73 7.64
N GLN A 59 -16.12 1.01 8.78
CA GLN A 59 -15.89 -0.43 8.85
C GLN A 59 -17.14 -1.21 8.47
N ILE A 60 -16.98 -2.40 7.88
CA ILE A 60 -18.13 -3.30 7.65
C ILE A 60 -18.54 -3.98 8.96
N GLY A 61 -19.79 -4.43 9.09
CA GLY A 61 -20.33 -4.94 10.36
C GLY A 61 -19.62 -6.16 10.98
N SER A 62 -18.72 -6.81 10.24
CA SER A 62 -17.86 -7.90 10.74
C SER A 62 -16.50 -7.43 11.26
N GLU A 63 -16.20 -6.13 11.18
CA GLU A 63 -14.92 -5.53 11.55
C GLU A 63 -15.09 -4.68 12.83
N ASP A 64 -14.11 -4.80 13.73
CA ASP A 64 -13.99 -3.98 14.94
C ASP A 64 -12.51 -3.66 15.19
N TYR A 65 -11.90 -3.00 14.21
CA TYR A 65 -10.49 -2.66 14.22
C TYR A 65 -10.24 -1.31 14.88
N GLU A 66 -9.17 -1.24 15.68
CA GLU A 66 -8.59 0.00 16.17
C GLU A 66 -7.54 0.52 15.18
N THR A 67 -7.60 1.82 14.87
CA THR A 67 -6.57 2.50 14.06
C THR A 67 -5.63 3.28 14.96
N ARG A 68 -4.31 3.15 14.74
CA ARG A 68 -3.29 3.87 15.48
C ARG A 68 -2.12 4.27 14.59
N PHE A 69 -1.50 5.40 14.90
CA PHE A 69 -0.21 5.79 14.32
C PHE A 69 0.93 5.08 15.06
N VAL A 70 1.93 4.64 14.31
CA VAL A 70 3.11 3.91 14.81
C VAL A 70 4.34 4.45 14.10
N ASP A 71 5.44 4.57 14.84
CA ASP A 71 6.72 5.00 14.27
C ASP A 71 7.16 4.07 13.12
N ALA A 72 7.62 4.67 12.03
CA ALA A 72 8.02 3.94 10.83
C ALA A 72 9.15 2.91 11.07
N ASN A 73 9.97 3.10 12.10
CA ASN A 73 11.04 2.16 12.45
C ASN A 73 10.56 0.99 13.32
N GLN A 74 9.36 1.10 13.91
CA GLN A 74 8.78 0.10 14.80
C GLN A 74 7.61 -0.67 14.17
N VAL A 75 7.06 -0.17 13.06
CA VAL A 75 5.84 -0.72 12.45
C VAL A 75 5.97 -2.20 12.06
N LEU A 76 7.15 -2.65 11.64
CA LEU A 76 7.36 -4.04 11.23
C LEU A 76 7.33 -5.01 12.42
N ASP A 77 7.66 -4.56 13.63
CA ASP A 77 7.59 -5.38 14.85
C ASP A 77 6.17 -5.49 15.40
N VAL A 78 5.30 -4.56 14.99
CA VAL A 78 3.90 -4.49 15.41
C VAL A 78 2.99 -5.40 14.58
N LEU A 79 3.27 -5.54 13.28
CA LEU A 79 2.41 -6.29 12.37
C LEU A 79 2.55 -7.80 12.62
N THR A 80 1.42 -8.49 12.78
CA THR A 80 1.38 -9.94 13.06
C THR A 80 1.76 -10.78 11.84
N TYR A 81 1.18 -10.47 10.68
CA TYR A 81 1.30 -11.31 9.49
C TYR A 81 2.51 -10.94 8.63
N ALA A 82 3.25 -11.97 8.18
CA ALA A 82 4.45 -11.79 7.38
C ALA A 82 4.19 -11.04 6.07
N CYS A 83 3.09 -11.35 5.38
CA CYS A 83 2.74 -10.69 4.13
C CYS A 83 2.40 -9.21 4.33
N ASP A 84 1.83 -8.81 5.47
CA ASP A 84 1.57 -7.40 5.75
C ASP A 84 2.89 -6.67 6.03
N ARG A 85 3.84 -7.30 6.73
CA ARG A 85 5.22 -6.79 6.91
C ARG A 85 5.92 -6.57 5.57
N GLU A 86 5.77 -7.48 4.62
CA GLU A 86 6.35 -7.36 3.27
C GLU A 86 5.81 -6.14 2.51
N VAL A 87 4.49 -5.90 2.52
CA VAL A 87 3.90 -4.72 1.86
C VAL A 87 4.37 -3.44 2.52
N VAL A 88 4.35 -3.38 3.85
CA VAL A 88 4.73 -2.16 4.57
C VAL A 88 6.22 -1.87 4.41
N ALA A 89 7.09 -2.88 4.43
CA ALA A 89 8.51 -2.71 4.10
C ALA A 89 8.68 -2.14 2.69
N LYS A 90 7.90 -2.62 1.71
CA LYS A 90 7.92 -2.08 0.34
C LYS A 90 7.42 -0.63 0.27
N ALA A 91 6.38 -0.29 1.02
CA ALA A 91 5.87 1.07 1.12
C ALA A 91 6.92 2.04 1.68
N LEU A 92 7.63 1.65 2.74
CA LEU A 92 8.70 2.44 3.34
C LEU A 92 9.89 2.66 2.39
N ASP A 93 10.31 1.60 1.69
CA ASP A 93 11.34 1.66 0.64
C ASP A 93 10.95 2.66 -0.48
N LEU A 94 9.71 2.55 -0.96
CA LEU A 94 9.18 3.46 -1.98
C LEU A 94 9.11 4.91 -1.49
N TYR A 95 8.64 5.13 -0.26
CA TYR A 95 8.56 6.46 0.33
C TYR A 95 9.95 7.11 0.44
N ARG A 96 10.91 6.41 1.04
CA ARG A 96 12.29 6.91 1.22
C ARG A 96 13.00 7.20 -0.09
N THR A 97 12.75 6.39 -1.12
CA THR A 97 13.32 6.60 -2.46
C THR A 97 12.67 7.79 -3.17
N THR A 98 11.38 8.03 -2.93
CA THR A 98 10.62 9.11 -3.57
C THR A 98 10.82 10.46 -2.87
N TYR A 99 10.95 10.44 -1.54
CA TYR A 99 11.13 11.60 -0.67
C TYR A 99 12.40 11.43 0.19
N PRO A 100 13.60 11.50 -0.42
CA PRO A 100 14.83 11.45 0.35
C PRO A 100 14.87 12.62 1.34
N SER A 101 15.23 12.33 2.60
CA SER A 101 15.50 13.36 3.60
C SER A 101 16.65 14.24 3.11
N GLU A 102 16.50 15.57 3.18
CA GLU A 102 17.60 16.52 2.91
C GLU A 102 18.79 16.32 3.85
#